data_AF-A0A5J4NMD0-F1
#
_entry.id   AF-A0A5J4NMD0-F1
#
_cell.length_a   1.000
_cell.length_b   1.000
_cell.length_c   1.000
_cell.angle_alpha   90.00
_cell.angle_beta   90.00
_cell.angle_gamma   90.00
#
_symmetry.space_group_name_H-M   'P 1'
#
loop_
_entity.id
_entity.type
_entity.pdbx_description
1 polymer ?
#
loop_
_entity_poly.entity_id
_entity_poly.type
_entity_poly.pdbx_seq_one_letter_code
_entity_poly.pdbx_strand_id
1 'polypeptide(L)'
;MDTELVAKVCESLGVFRSRTTLGMPWILTSAIANLLVLLHILPAVWAHVERIPDYHSHDQEQCIQSLLSNRYRMPPTAFNATSEQIDSTGARRYSADSVRAEHADFAWCPVKRVGTELNEFVQADMGELNVITKIVISGLLTEGGGSRFTPHFYIRYKREPDEQTWRIYRQLYPTQTSQLVGSNSPLVPKFVVLDPPLIARWIRIYPYRDPPGFVCVRLEAYGCRFTDDLVEYQIPEGCVIHPPYQAPSTSHSQMLKPPKSTKPIDNRTRYYQAGGGPAFSDVCYDGYRVEPGSLLDGGLGCLTDLGIAPQNTLPRGLITEPAPDSSRHWLVGWHRDRWRTKARTESASEESEDVVDMLFRFATVRNFKRLKLYVSNNYQEKIRLPRRIEVRFSIRGLLFSGQPVISQDYLLDNRTNGVMNIELSLDNRIGRFVQLKVFFADDWLLLSEVKFYSPFSVESAKIPSGLADLSDRHLLIVIVLALVIALFLIVIGLTVMRILWKRARGPPGKRVRQQHSSTERRLDGRNGITSGPNGSLVTGNWNLLDFDQFRIHMAVHLMVALGTIELGGLIGENRIVDVRAHKR
;
A
#
# COMPACT_ATOMS: atom_id res chain seq x y z
N MET A 1 30.37 -8.06 45.65
CA MET A 1 30.39 -6.59 45.54
C MET A 1 29.08 -6.17 44.89
N ASP A 2 28.05 -5.63 45.53
CA ASP A 2 27.82 -5.24 46.92
C ASP A 2 26.33 -5.41 47.24
N THR A 3 26.00 -6.30 48.18
CA THR A 3 24.69 -6.35 48.85
C THR A 3 24.51 -5.21 49.86
N GLU A 4 25.58 -4.43 50.10
CA GLU A 4 25.62 -3.33 51.06
C GLU A 4 25.01 -2.01 50.54
N LEU A 5 24.96 -1.81 49.21
CA LEU A 5 24.39 -0.59 48.61
C LEU A 5 22.86 -0.57 48.71
N VAL A 6 22.23 -1.75 48.62
CA VAL A 6 20.76 -1.91 48.73
C VAL A 6 20.28 -1.73 50.17
N ALA A 7 21.11 -2.11 51.15
CA ALA A 7 20.80 -1.95 52.57
C ALA A 7 20.80 -0.46 53.00
N LYS A 8 21.72 0.36 52.48
CA LYS A 8 21.80 1.81 52.82
C LYS A 8 20.67 2.65 52.20
N VAL A 9 20.15 2.26 51.04
CA VAL A 9 19.00 2.95 50.42
C VAL A 9 17.71 2.69 51.19
N CYS A 10 17.57 1.52 51.82
CA CYS A 10 16.40 1.20 52.63
C CYS A 10 16.40 1.90 54.00
N GLU A 11 17.56 2.26 54.55
CA GLU A 11 17.66 3.03 55.81
C GLU A 11 17.34 4.53 55.62
N SER A 12 17.57 5.11 54.44
CA SER A 12 17.32 6.55 54.22
C SER A 12 15.84 6.90 54.02
N LEU A 13 14.97 5.92 53.77
CA LEU A 13 13.56 6.14 53.44
C LEU A 13 12.62 6.04 54.65
N GLY A 14 13.13 5.80 55.86
CA GLY A 14 12.35 5.98 57.10
C GLY A 14 11.09 5.11 57.23
N VAL A 15 11.02 3.97 56.54
CA VAL A 15 9.84 3.10 56.56
C VAL A 15 9.96 2.07 57.69
N PHE A 16 9.28 2.40 58.80
CA PHE A 16 8.96 1.57 59.97
C PHE A 16 10.03 1.37 61.06
N ARG A 17 10.04 2.31 62.01
CA ARG A 17 10.24 1.99 63.43
C ARG A 17 8.89 2.01 64.14
N SER A 18 8.26 0.85 64.32
CA SER A 18 7.52 0.48 65.55
C SER A 18 6.71 -0.79 65.32
N ARG A 19 6.92 -1.76 66.21
CA ARG A 19 6.20 -3.03 66.29
C ARG A 19 4.71 -2.79 66.50
N THR A 20 3.87 -3.28 65.60
CA THR A 20 2.51 -3.70 65.94
C THR A 20 2.31 -5.14 65.48
N THR A 21 1.90 -5.95 66.45
CA THR A 21 1.60 -7.37 66.37
C THR A 21 0.31 -7.59 65.59
N LEU A 22 0.37 -8.09 64.37
CA LEU A 22 -0.73 -8.85 63.75
C LEU A 22 -0.20 -9.62 62.55
N GLY A 23 -0.20 -10.95 62.65
CA GLY A 23 0.23 -11.84 61.58
C GLY A 23 -0.69 -11.71 60.37
N MET A 24 -0.24 -10.99 59.35
CA MET A 24 -0.76 -11.11 57.99
C MET A 24 -0.03 -12.27 57.28
N PRO A 25 -0.74 -13.15 56.57
CA PRO A 25 -0.13 -14.28 55.87
C PRO A 25 0.73 -13.77 54.69
N TRP A 26 1.98 -14.25 54.63
CA TRP A 26 2.99 -13.96 53.60
C TRP A 26 2.55 -14.16 52.14
N ILE A 27 1.38 -14.77 51.92
CA ILE A 27 0.78 -14.96 50.60
C ILE A 27 0.22 -13.63 50.07
N LEU A 28 -0.30 -12.75 50.94
CA LEU A 28 -0.83 -11.45 50.52
C LEU A 28 0.30 -10.50 50.08
N THR A 29 1.47 -10.55 50.74
CA THR A 29 2.61 -9.70 50.41
C THR A 29 3.27 -10.11 49.08
N SER A 30 3.31 -11.41 48.76
CA SER A 30 3.80 -11.90 47.47
C SER A 30 2.85 -11.58 46.30
N ALA A 31 1.54 -11.68 46.50
CA ALA A 31 0.56 -11.31 45.48
C ALA A 31 0.58 -9.80 45.17
N ILE A 32 0.73 -8.96 46.20
CA ILE A 32 0.85 -7.50 46.04
C ILE A 32 2.18 -7.13 45.37
N ALA A 33 3.29 -7.79 45.72
CA ALA A 33 4.58 -7.58 45.05
C ALA A 33 4.54 -7.95 43.56
N ASN A 34 3.92 -9.08 43.20
CA ASN A 34 3.77 -9.47 41.79
C ASN A 34 2.82 -8.54 41.01
N LEU A 35 1.77 -8.01 41.67
CA LEU A 35 0.85 -7.04 41.07
C LEU A 35 1.55 -5.69 40.82
N LEU A 36 2.40 -5.24 41.73
CA LEU A 36 3.19 -4.01 41.59
C LEU A 36 4.27 -4.14 40.49
N VAL A 37 4.88 -5.31 40.36
CA VAL A 37 5.80 -5.61 39.24
C VAL A 37 5.06 -5.60 37.91
N LEU A 38 3.87 -6.21 37.83
CA LEU A 38 3.01 -6.12 36.64
C LEU A 38 2.59 -4.67 36.32
N LEU A 39 2.26 -3.86 37.34
CA LEU A 39 1.90 -2.45 37.17
C LEU A 39 3.07 -1.58 36.68
N HIS A 40 4.33 -1.99 36.93
CA HIS A 40 5.52 -1.29 36.45
C HIS A 40 6.01 -1.80 35.09
N ILE A 41 5.76 -3.06 34.75
CA ILE A 41 6.12 -3.63 33.44
C ILE A 41 5.10 -3.25 32.36
N LEU A 42 3.81 -3.15 32.69
CA LEU A 42 2.75 -2.81 31.73
C LEU A 42 2.94 -1.44 31.04
N PRO A 43 3.35 -0.36 31.72
CA PRO A 43 3.67 0.92 31.06
C PRO A 43 4.95 0.85 30.22
N ALA A 44 5.94 0.04 30.60
CA ALA A 44 7.17 -0.13 29.82
C ALA A 44 6.93 -0.97 28.55
N VAL A 45 6.05 -1.97 28.63
CA VAL A 45 5.56 -2.73 27.48
C VAL A 45 4.65 -1.86 26.60
N TRP A 46 3.76 -1.05 27.18
CA TRP A 46 2.92 -0.09 26.44
C TRP A 46 3.76 0.99 25.74
N ALA A 47 4.80 1.51 26.39
CA ALA A 47 5.74 2.47 25.79
C ALA A 47 6.64 1.84 24.71
N HIS A 48 6.82 0.51 24.70
CA HIS A 48 7.46 -0.21 23.60
C HIS A 48 6.49 -0.54 22.46
N VAL A 49 5.20 -0.74 22.76
CA VAL A 49 4.13 -0.94 21.75
C VAL A 49 3.80 0.37 21.02
N GLU A 50 3.82 1.51 21.71
CA GLU A 50 3.71 2.86 21.09
C GLU A 50 4.98 3.31 20.36
N ARG A 51 6.07 2.53 20.45
CA ARG A 51 7.32 2.75 19.74
C ARG A 51 7.62 1.64 18.74
N ILE A 52 6.58 0.97 18.24
CA ILE A 52 6.60 0.51 16.86
C ILE A 52 6.60 1.81 16.05
N PRO A 53 7.71 2.24 15.42
CA PRO A 53 7.58 3.27 14.41
C PRO A 53 6.48 2.77 13.50
N ASP A 54 5.47 3.60 13.23
CA ASP A 54 4.63 3.39 12.07
C ASP A 54 5.65 3.17 10.96
N TYR A 55 5.84 1.91 10.56
CA TYR A 55 6.62 1.58 9.40
C TYR A 55 5.67 2.02 8.30
N HIS A 56 5.60 3.33 8.09
CA HIS A 56 5.37 3.90 6.80
C HIS A 56 6.33 3.12 5.94
N SER A 57 5.75 2.12 5.28
CA SER A 57 6.37 1.28 4.30
C SER A 57 7.29 2.17 3.48
N HIS A 58 8.58 2.11 3.78
CA HIS A 58 9.57 2.62 2.85
C HIS A 58 9.44 1.85 1.54
N ASP A 59 8.83 0.65 1.59
CA ASP A 59 8.12 -0.10 0.53
C ASP A 59 6.93 0.63 -0.15
N GLN A 60 6.98 1.95 -0.25
CA GLN A 60 6.56 2.63 -1.47
C GLN A 60 7.70 2.53 -2.52
N GLU A 61 8.46 1.43 -2.47
CA GLU A 61 9.62 1.10 -3.29
C GLU A 61 9.17 0.63 -4.66
N GLN A 62 9.14 1.58 -5.60
CA GLN A 62 9.12 1.38 -7.05
C GLN A 62 7.89 0.62 -7.60
N CYS A 63 7.21 1.20 -8.59
CA CYS A 63 6.07 0.56 -9.28
C CYS A 63 6.56 -0.55 -10.23
N ILE A 64 7.12 -1.63 -9.67
CA ILE A 64 7.83 -2.72 -10.37
C ILE A 64 7.50 -4.12 -9.82
N GLN A 65 6.37 -4.29 -9.12
CA GLN A 65 5.91 -5.57 -8.59
C GLN A 65 5.36 -6.47 -9.70
N SER A 66 5.50 -7.79 -9.59
CA SER A 66 4.90 -8.71 -10.56
C SER A 66 3.37 -8.68 -10.48
N LEU A 67 2.71 -8.44 -11.62
CA LEU A 67 1.26 -8.36 -11.73
C LEU A 67 0.61 -9.71 -12.07
N LEU A 68 1.35 -10.64 -12.69
CA LEU A 68 0.79 -11.90 -13.23
C LEU A 68 1.11 -13.14 -12.38
N SER A 69 2.13 -13.07 -11.51
CA SER A 69 2.62 -14.24 -10.75
C SER A 69 1.66 -14.71 -9.65
N ASN A 70 0.87 -13.83 -9.04
CA ASN A 70 -0.01 -14.20 -7.94
C ASN A 70 -1.19 -15.07 -8.41
N ARG A 71 -1.16 -16.36 -8.06
CA ARG A 71 -2.16 -17.37 -8.48
C ARG A 71 -3.57 -17.13 -7.92
N TYR A 72 -3.69 -16.45 -6.78
CA TYR A 72 -4.98 -16.11 -6.18
C TYR A 72 -5.62 -14.91 -6.89
N ARG A 73 -4.83 -13.86 -7.14
CA ARG A 73 -5.30 -12.65 -7.83
C ARG A 73 -5.50 -12.88 -9.35
N MET A 74 -4.69 -13.75 -9.93
CA MET A 74 -4.75 -14.16 -11.34
C MET A 74 -5.07 -15.64 -11.45
N PRO A 75 -6.34 -16.07 -11.38
CA PRO A 75 -6.73 -17.46 -11.64
C PRO A 75 -6.54 -17.83 -13.13
N PRO A 76 -6.53 -19.12 -13.51
CA PRO A 76 -6.45 -19.53 -14.91
C PRO A 76 -7.55 -18.90 -15.80
N THR A 77 -8.74 -18.65 -15.26
CA THR A 77 -9.86 -17.99 -15.94
C THR A 77 -9.60 -16.51 -16.27
N ALA A 78 -8.57 -15.90 -15.68
CA ALA A 78 -8.15 -14.55 -16.01
C ALA A 78 -7.45 -14.47 -17.39
N PHE A 79 -7.03 -15.61 -17.93
CA PHE A 79 -6.34 -15.70 -19.20
C PHE A 79 -7.24 -16.30 -20.27
N ASN A 80 -7.17 -15.74 -21.48
CA ASN A 80 -7.89 -16.24 -22.64
C ASN A 80 -7.06 -15.98 -23.90
N ALA A 81 -7.24 -16.77 -24.95
CA ALA A 81 -6.54 -16.59 -26.21
C ALA A 81 -7.45 -16.85 -27.41
N THR A 82 -7.00 -16.42 -28.59
CA THR A 82 -7.69 -16.68 -29.86
C THR A 82 -7.68 -18.15 -30.24
N SER A 83 -6.54 -18.80 -30.03
CA SER A 83 -6.34 -20.22 -30.29
C SER A 83 -5.21 -20.76 -29.41
N GLU A 84 -5.22 -22.05 -29.15
CA GLU A 84 -4.22 -22.75 -28.33
C GLU A 84 -3.80 -24.03 -29.04
N GLN A 85 -2.50 -24.24 -29.17
CA GLN A 85 -1.99 -25.50 -29.71
C GLN A 85 -2.31 -26.67 -28.75
N ILE A 86 -2.67 -27.81 -29.29
CA ILE A 86 -2.91 -29.03 -28.50
C ILE A 86 -1.60 -29.79 -28.32
N ASP A 87 -1.29 -30.18 -27.09
CA ASP A 87 -0.20 -31.09 -26.77
C ASP A 87 -0.66 -32.54 -27.00
N SER A 88 0.14 -33.34 -27.71
CA SER A 88 -0.18 -34.75 -28.00
C SER A 88 -0.26 -35.61 -26.73
N THR A 89 0.39 -35.20 -25.65
CA THR A 89 0.33 -35.86 -24.33
C THR A 89 -0.95 -35.52 -23.55
N GLY A 90 -1.74 -34.55 -24.02
CA GLY A 90 -2.90 -34.01 -23.31
C GLY A 90 -2.56 -33.00 -22.22
N ALA A 91 -1.27 -32.66 -22.02
CA ALA A 91 -0.87 -31.61 -21.09
C ALA A 91 -1.32 -30.22 -21.58
N ARG A 92 -1.71 -29.32 -20.67
CA ARG A 92 -2.10 -27.95 -21.02
C ARG A 92 -0.88 -27.02 -21.17
N ARG A 93 0.16 -27.50 -21.86
CA ARG A 93 1.46 -26.82 -21.97
C ARG A 93 1.39 -25.51 -22.76
N TYR A 94 0.52 -25.47 -23.75
CA TYR A 94 0.41 -24.39 -24.73
C TYR A 94 -0.77 -23.43 -24.49
N SER A 95 -1.45 -23.57 -23.34
CA SER A 95 -2.69 -22.85 -23.02
C SER A 95 -2.46 -21.37 -22.73
N ALA A 96 -3.53 -20.57 -22.75
CA ALA A 96 -3.46 -19.13 -22.45
C ALA A 96 -2.90 -18.83 -21.05
N ASP A 97 -3.27 -19.60 -20.03
CA ASP A 97 -2.79 -19.40 -18.65
C ASP A 97 -1.33 -19.84 -18.44
N SER A 98 -0.79 -20.66 -19.35
CA SER A 98 0.62 -21.03 -19.39
C SER A 98 1.54 -19.87 -19.79
N VAL A 99 0.98 -18.74 -20.25
CA VAL A 99 1.76 -17.53 -20.57
C VAL A 99 2.57 -17.01 -19.38
N ARG A 100 2.08 -17.22 -18.15
CA ARG A 100 2.73 -16.76 -16.90
C ARG A 100 3.49 -17.86 -16.15
N ALA A 101 3.74 -19.00 -16.80
CA ALA A 101 4.35 -20.14 -16.14
C ALA A 101 5.84 -19.90 -15.85
N GLU A 102 6.28 -20.32 -14.66
CA GLU A 102 7.69 -20.23 -14.24
C GLU A 102 8.54 -21.33 -14.90
N HIS A 103 7.93 -22.46 -15.25
CA HIS A 103 8.62 -23.58 -15.87
C HIS A 103 8.87 -23.30 -17.36
N ALA A 104 10.10 -23.54 -17.81
CA ALA A 104 10.53 -23.25 -19.17
C ALA A 104 9.79 -24.05 -20.25
N ASP A 105 9.07 -25.11 -19.88
CA ASP A 105 8.33 -25.97 -20.80
C ASP A 105 6.94 -25.43 -21.17
N PHE A 106 6.45 -24.40 -20.47
CA PHE A 106 5.07 -23.89 -20.61
C PHE A 106 5.07 -22.50 -21.23
N ALA A 107 4.20 -22.27 -22.21
CA ALA A 107 4.01 -20.97 -22.84
C ALA A 107 2.65 -20.94 -23.53
N TRP A 108 2.11 -19.77 -23.88
CA TRP A 108 1.00 -19.77 -24.84
C TRP A 108 1.54 -19.91 -26.27
N CYS A 109 0.98 -20.82 -27.07
CA CYS A 109 1.31 -20.94 -28.50
C CYS A 109 0.03 -20.99 -29.35
N PRO A 110 -0.16 -20.08 -30.32
CA PRO A 110 -1.30 -20.12 -31.22
C PRO A 110 -1.23 -21.33 -32.18
N VAL A 111 -2.39 -21.74 -32.69
CA VAL A 111 -2.51 -22.88 -33.62
C VAL A 111 -1.92 -22.54 -34.99
N LYS A 112 -2.16 -21.32 -35.47
CA LYS A 112 -1.75 -20.87 -36.81
C LYS A 112 -0.39 -20.18 -36.77
N ARG A 113 0.28 -20.15 -37.92
CA ARG A 113 1.46 -19.31 -38.11
C ARG A 113 1.04 -17.85 -38.01
N VAL A 114 1.84 -17.06 -37.30
CA VAL A 114 1.63 -15.63 -37.11
C VAL A 114 2.45 -14.87 -38.14
N GLY A 115 1.79 -13.96 -38.85
CA GLY A 115 2.40 -13.02 -39.80
C GLY A 115 2.23 -11.57 -39.37
N THR A 116 1.81 -10.73 -40.31
CA THR A 116 1.64 -9.27 -40.14
C THR A 116 0.19 -8.86 -39.87
N GLU A 117 -0.74 -9.81 -39.89
CA GLU A 117 -2.19 -9.60 -39.82
C GLU A 117 -2.77 -9.28 -38.43
N LEU A 118 -2.01 -9.52 -37.35
CA LEU A 118 -2.43 -9.26 -35.96
C LEU A 118 -3.76 -9.94 -35.55
N ASN A 119 -3.98 -11.18 -36.00
CA ASN A 119 -5.20 -11.93 -35.74
C ASN A 119 -5.14 -12.80 -34.47
N GLU A 120 -3.96 -13.30 -34.10
CA GLU A 120 -3.77 -14.12 -32.89
C GLU A 120 -3.42 -13.23 -31.69
N PHE A 121 -3.98 -13.51 -30.52
CA PHE A 121 -3.62 -12.84 -29.26
C PHE A 121 -3.82 -13.73 -28.04
N VAL A 122 -3.06 -13.42 -26.99
CA VAL A 122 -3.34 -13.84 -25.61
C VAL A 122 -3.73 -12.62 -24.78
N GLN A 123 -4.72 -12.80 -23.92
CA GLN A 123 -5.34 -11.78 -23.09
C GLN A 123 -5.16 -12.13 -21.61
N ALA A 124 -4.93 -11.11 -20.79
CA ALA A 124 -5.01 -11.20 -19.33
C ALA A 124 -5.99 -10.15 -18.78
N ASP A 125 -6.91 -10.56 -17.90
CA ASP A 125 -7.75 -9.70 -17.05
C ASP A 125 -7.14 -9.63 -15.66
N MET A 126 -6.60 -8.47 -15.27
CA MET A 126 -5.98 -8.29 -13.95
C MET A 126 -7.00 -8.06 -12.82
N GLY A 127 -8.31 -8.09 -13.12
CA GLY A 127 -9.40 -7.88 -12.17
C GLY A 127 -9.61 -6.42 -11.75
N GLU A 128 -8.56 -5.60 -11.82
CA GLU A 128 -8.57 -4.18 -11.44
C GLU A 128 -7.58 -3.37 -12.26
N LEU A 129 -7.62 -2.03 -12.11
CA LEU A 129 -6.69 -1.14 -12.78
C LEU A 129 -5.29 -1.25 -12.18
N ASN A 130 -4.31 -1.45 -13.04
CA ASN A 130 -2.90 -1.49 -12.69
C ASN A 130 -2.13 -0.54 -13.60
N VAL A 131 -1.06 0.05 -13.07
CA VAL A 131 -0.03 0.70 -13.87
C VAL A 131 0.98 -0.37 -14.23
N ILE A 132 1.23 -0.57 -15.52
CA ILE A 132 2.21 -1.50 -16.05
C ILE A 132 3.39 -0.69 -16.55
N THR A 133 4.56 -0.88 -15.95
CA THR A 133 5.79 -0.14 -16.25
C THR A 133 6.76 -0.94 -17.11
N LYS A 134 6.72 -2.27 -17.01
CA LYS A 134 7.63 -3.16 -17.74
C LYS A 134 6.93 -4.45 -18.12
N ILE A 135 7.22 -4.95 -19.31
CA ILE A 135 6.86 -6.28 -19.78
C ILE A 135 8.13 -7.08 -20.05
N VAL A 136 8.10 -8.36 -19.70
CA VAL A 136 9.13 -9.32 -20.06
C VAL A 136 8.50 -10.37 -20.94
N ILE A 137 9.04 -10.55 -22.14
CA ILE A 137 8.53 -11.48 -23.13
C ILE A 137 9.63 -12.46 -23.56
N SER A 138 9.27 -13.73 -23.67
CA SER A 138 10.16 -14.80 -24.14
C SER A 138 9.39 -15.87 -24.90
N GLY A 139 10.10 -16.87 -25.40
CA GLY A 139 9.51 -17.96 -26.18
C GLY A 139 9.51 -19.30 -25.45
N LEU A 140 9.46 -20.36 -26.25
CA LEU A 140 9.46 -21.74 -25.81
C LEU A 140 10.39 -22.58 -26.68
N LEU A 141 11.17 -23.45 -26.04
CA LEU A 141 11.90 -24.51 -26.72
C LEU A 141 11.01 -25.75 -26.76
N THR A 142 10.60 -26.18 -27.96
CA THR A 142 9.70 -27.33 -28.12
C THR A 142 10.45 -28.66 -28.08
N GLU A 143 9.79 -29.70 -27.57
CA GLU A 143 10.29 -31.08 -27.59
C GLU A 143 10.46 -31.52 -29.05
N GLY A 144 11.73 -31.75 -29.45
CA GLY A 144 12.11 -31.94 -30.86
C GLY A 144 13.04 -30.84 -31.44
N GLY A 145 13.48 -29.88 -30.61
CA GLY A 145 14.48 -28.87 -30.98
C GLY A 145 13.90 -27.67 -31.74
N GLY A 146 12.57 -27.56 -31.85
CA GLY A 146 11.93 -26.42 -32.49
C GLY A 146 11.99 -25.17 -31.60
N SER A 147 12.59 -24.10 -32.10
CA SER A 147 12.70 -22.81 -31.42
C SER A 147 11.53 -21.89 -31.81
N ARG A 148 10.71 -21.49 -30.84
CA ARG A 148 9.55 -20.61 -31.07
C ARG A 148 9.61 -19.40 -30.16
N PHE A 149 9.62 -18.21 -30.73
CA PHE A 149 9.69 -16.94 -30.00
C PHE A 149 8.95 -15.85 -30.77
N THR A 150 8.73 -14.72 -30.10
CA THR A 150 7.98 -13.58 -30.64
C THR A 150 8.91 -12.38 -30.81
N PRO A 151 9.42 -12.12 -32.04
CA PRO A 151 10.43 -11.07 -32.27
C PRO A 151 9.86 -9.66 -32.18
N HIS A 152 8.58 -9.48 -32.49
CA HIS A 152 7.86 -8.23 -32.29
C HIS A 152 6.45 -8.50 -31.77
N PHE A 153 5.84 -7.53 -31.12
CA PHE A 153 4.47 -7.65 -30.67
C PHE A 153 3.81 -6.26 -30.53
N TYR A 154 2.49 -6.28 -30.40
CA TYR A 154 1.68 -5.09 -30.14
C TYR A 154 0.87 -5.33 -28.87
N ILE A 155 0.64 -4.26 -28.12
CA ILE A 155 -0.23 -4.29 -26.94
C ILE A 155 -1.52 -3.56 -27.27
N ARG A 156 -2.64 -4.23 -27.01
CA ARG A 156 -3.94 -3.56 -26.91
C ARG A 156 -4.47 -3.69 -25.50
N TYR A 157 -5.21 -2.69 -25.02
CA TYR A 157 -5.70 -2.68 -23.64
C TYR A 157 -7.10 -2.09 -23.49
N LYS A 158 -7.68 -2.34 -22.32
CA LYS A 158 -8.91 -1.72 -21.83
C LYS A 158 -8.79 -1.35 -20.37
N ARG A 159 -9.46 -0.27 -19.98
CA ARG A 159 -9.58 0.15 -18.57
C ARG A 159 -10.88 -0.32 -17.94
N GLU A 160 -11.97 -0.25 -18.71
CA GLU A 160 -13.32 -0.52 -18.22
C GLU A 160 -13.98 -1.67 -19.00
N PRO A 161 -14.89 -2.43 -18.37
CA PRO A 161 -15.54 -3.58 -19.00
C PRO A 161 -16.51 -3.19 -20.13
N ASP A 162 -17.14 -2.02 -20.03
CA ASP A 162 -18.11 -1.47 -20.98
C ASP A 162 -17.44 -0.78 -22.19
N GLU A 163 -16.12 -0.66 -22.17
CA GLU A 163 -15.34 -0.12 -23.28
C GLU A 163 -15.44 -1.04 -24.50
N GLN A 164 -16.06 -0.60 -25.60
CA GLN A 164 -16.29 -1.45 -26.78
C GLN A 164 -14.98 -1.73 -27.54
N THR A 165 -14.18 -0.69 -27.73
CA THR A 165 -12.96 -0.72 -28.54
C THR A 165 -11.73 -0.92 -27.68
N TRP A 166 -10.81 -1.78 -28.12
CA TRP A 166 -9.51 -1.88 -27.49
C TRP A 166 -8.62 -0.71 -27.91
N ARG A 167 -7.93 -0.10 -26.95
CA ARG A 167 -6.92 0.92 -27.21
C ARG A 167 -5.64 0.27 -27.71
N ILE A 168 -4.87 1.01 -28.49
CA ILE A 168 -3.58 0.57 -29.02
C ILE A 168 -2.49 1.32 -28.25
N TYR A 169 -1.60 0.57 -27.61
CA TYR A 169 -0.45 1.16 -26.92
C TYR A 169 0.55 1.73 -27.94
N ARG A 170 1.14 2.88 -27.60
CA ARG A 170 2.20 3.52 -28.38
C ARG A 170 3.32 3.91 -27.43
N GLN A 171 4.51 3.37 -27.69
CA GLN A 171 5.74 3.82 -27.08
C GLN A 171 6.07 5.21 -27.61
N LEU A 172 6.43 6.16 -26.76
CA LEU A 172 6.79 7.52 -27.20
C LEU A 172 8.26 7.70 -27.54
N TYR A 173 9.16 7.11 -26.75
CA TYR A 173 10.60 7.30 -26.93
C TYR A 173 11.27 6.09 -27.58
N PRO A 174 12.16 6.29 -28.58
CA PRO A 174 12.60 7.57 -29.16
C PRO A 174 11.63 8.16 -30.20
N THR A 175 10.66 7.39 -30.71
CA THR A 175 9.61 7.86 -31.62
C THR A 175 8.30 7.17 -31.31
N GLN A 176 7.18 7.83 -31.63
CA GLN A 176 5.86 7.28 -31.36
C GLN A 176 5.56 6.07 -32.25
N THR A 177 5.70 4.85 -31.70
CA THR A 177 5.47 3.58 -32.43
C THR A 177 4.59 2.62 -31.65
N SER A 178 3.78 1.84 -32.36
CA SER A 178 2.94 0.80 -31.77
C SER A 178 3.60 -0.59 -31.78
N GLN A 179 4.62 -0.79 -32.61
CA GLN A 179 5.35 -2.05 -32.70
C GLN A 179 6.44 -2.09 -31.62
N LEU A 180 6.38 -3.10 -30.75
CA LEU A 180 7.38 -3.33 -29.71
C LEU A 180 8.31 -4.46 -30.11
N VAL A 181 9.58 -4.33 -29.72
CA VAL A 181 10.60 -5.36 -29.93
C VAL A 181 10.47 -6.42 -28.85
N GLY A 182 10.22 -7.66 -29.26
CA GLY A 182 10.14 -8.84 -28.40
C GLY A 182 11.48 -9.59 -28.32
N SER A 183 11.39 -10.89 -28.03
CA SER A 183 12.57 -11.75 -27.92
C SER A 183 12.94 -12.39 -29.26
N ASN A 184 14.24 -12.49 -29.52
CA ASN A 184 14.82 -13.24 -30.64
C ASN A 184 15.28 -14.65 -30.24
N SER A 185 14.88 -15.13 -29.06
CA SER A 185 15.30 -16.40 -28.49
C SER A 185 14.17 -17.07 -27.72
N PRO A 186 14.08 -18.42 -27.71
CA PRO A 186 13.10 -19.12 -26.89
C PRO A 186 13.45 -19.06 -25.40
N LEU A 187 14.73 -18.91 -25.06
CA LEU A 187 15.23 -19.00 -23.68
C LEU A 187 15.57 -17.64 -23.09
N VAL A 188 16.06 -16.70 -23.90
CA VAL A 188 16.49 -15.38 -23.41
C VAL A 188 15.30 -14.43 -23.37
N PRO A 189 14.90 -13.92 -22.19
CA PRO A 189 13.82 -12.97 -22.09
C PRO A 189 14.21 -11.57 -22.58
N LYS A 190 13.27 -10.89 -23.23
CA LYS A 190 13.37 -9.48 -23.60
C LYS A 190 12.62 -8.64 -22.59
N PHE A 191 13.33 -7.68 -21.99
CA PHE A 191 12.74 -6.63 -21.15
C PHE A 191 12.32 -5.46 -22.02
N VAL A 192 11.07 -5.03 -21.88
CA VAL A 192 10.47 -3.90 -22.57
C VAL A 192 9.92 -2.95 -21.53
N VAL A 193 10.57 -1.80 -21.36
CA VAL A 193 10.07 -0.71 -20.52
C VAL A 193 9.00 0.03 -21.30
N LEU A 194 7.83 0.21 -20.69
CA LEU A 194 6.72 0.95 -21.27
C LEU A 194 6.88 2.43 -20.91
N ASP A 195 7.07 3.28 -21.92
CA ASP A 195 7.15 4.73 -21.75
C ASP A 195 6.24 5.45 -22.77
N PRO A 196 5.07 5.97 -22.33
CA PRO A 196 4.60 6.07 -20.95
C PRO A 196 4.20 4.71 -20.34
N PRO A 197 4.15 4.60 -19.00
CA PRO A 197 3.53 3.46 -18.33
C PRO A 197 2.08 3.26 -18.76
N LEU A 198 1.66 2.00 -18.86
CA LEU A 198 0.34 1.63 -19.33
C LEU A 198 -0.65 1.45 -18.17
N ILE A 199 -1.69 2.28 -18.10
CA ILE A 199 -2.79 2.13 -17.14
C ILE A 199 -3.90 1.27 -17.76
N ALA A 200 -4.07 0.04 -17.28
CA ALA A 200 -5.02 -0.92 -17.82
C ALA A 200 -5.52 -1.93 -16.79
N ARG A 201 -6.70 -2.51 -17.05
CA ARG A 201 -7.17 -3.73 -16.37
C ARG A 201 -7.01 -4.95 -17.26
N TRP A 202 -7.31 -4.82 -18.55
CA TRP A 202 -7.09 -5.88 -19.52
C TRP A 202 -5.96 -5.51 -20.46
N ILE A 203 -5.11 -6.49 -20.75
CA ILE A 203 -4.11 -6.40 -21.81
C ILE A 203 -4.24 -7.57 -22.78
N ARG A 204 -3.96 -7.30 -24.05
CA ARG A 204 -3.81 -8.28 -25.12
C ARG A 204 -2.44 -8.14 -25.75
N ILE A 205 -1.73 -9.24 -25.87
CA ILE A 205 -0.46 -9.34 -26.57
C ILE A 205 -0.71 -9.96 -27.93
N TYR A 206 -0.44 -9.19 -28.98
CA TYR A 206 -0.53 -9.61 -30.37
C TYR A 206 0.89 -9.90 -30.88
N PRO A 207 1.32 -11.16 -31.01
CA PRO A 207 2.60 -11.47 -31.62
C PRO A 207 2.62 -10.99 -33.09
N TYR A 208 3.80 -10.58 -33.55
CA TYR A 208 4.05 -10.13 -34.92
C TYR A 208 5.34 -10.74 -35.43
N ARG A 209 5.32 -11.22 -36.67
CA ARG A 209 6.50 -11.80 -37.31
C ARG A 209 6.47 -11.59 -38.82
N ASP A 210 7.61 -11.19 -39.37
CA ASP A 210 7.86 -11.11 -40.79
C ASP A 210 9.26 -11.70 -41.08
N PRO A 211 9.39 -12.82 -41.82
CA PRO A 211 8.33 -13.60 -42.48
C PRO A 211 7.45 -14.42 -41.50
N PRO A 212 6.22 -14.81 -41.89
CA PRO A 212 5.30 -15.54 -41.03
C PRO A 212 5.85 -16.88 -40.50
N GLY A 213 5.55 -17.21 -39.25
CA GLY A 213 6.02 -18.45 -38.64
C GLY A 213 5.34 -18.79 -37.31
N PHE A 214 5.72 -19.93 -36.74
CA PHE A 214 5.24 -20.34 -35.42
C PHE A 214 5.92 -19.52 -34.33
N VAL A 215 5.12 -19.12 -33.34
CA VAL A 215 5.56 -18.32 -32.19
C VAL A 215 5.03 -18.97 -30.92
N CYS A 216 5.67 -18.65 -29.79
CA CYS A 216 5.14 -18.89 -28.46
C CYS A 216 5.46 -17.67 -27.61
N VAL A 217 4.65 -17.42 -26.58
CA VAL A 217 4.77 -16.28 -25.69
C VAL A 217 4.75 -16.78 -24.26
N ARG A 218 5.81 -16.43 -23.52
CA ARG A 218 5.77 -16.29 -22.06
C ARG A 218 5.83 -14.81 -21.72
N LEU A 219 5.04 -14.40 -20.75
CA LEU A 219 4.80 -13.00 -20.39
C LEU A 219 4.89 -12.83 -18.87
N GLU A 220 5.71 -11.89 -18.45
CA GLU A 220 5.64 -11.28 -17.13
C GLU A 220 5.32 -9.81 -17.30
N ALA A 221 4.42 -9.28 -16.47
CA ALA A 221 4.12 -7.86 -16.43
C ALA A 221 4.47 -7.33 -15.04
N TYR A 222 5.16 -6.21 -14.99
CA TYR A 222 5.58 -5.55 -13.76
C TYR A 222 4.97 -4.17 -13.66
N GLY A 223 4.67 -3.76 -12.43
CA GLY A 223 3.96 -2.53 -12.17
C GLY A 223 3.44 -2.41 -10.74
N CYS A 224 2.31 -1.74 -10.57
CA CYS A 224 1.65 -1.59 -9.28
C CYS A 224 0.14 -1.38 -9.48
N ARG A 225 -0.63 -1.57 -8.41
CA ARG A 225 -2.06 -1.27 -8.42
C ARG A 225 -2.28 0.23 -8.63
N PHE A 226 -3.16 0.59 -9.55
CA PHE A 226 -3.49 1.99 -9.79
C PHE A 226 -4.60 2.44 -8.84
N THR A 227 -4.23 2.82 -7.62
CA THR A 227 -5.18 3.16 -6.57
C THR A 227 -5.93 4.45 -6.83
N ASP A 228 -5.57 5.24 -7.83
CA ASP A 228 -6.27 6.46 -8.22
C ASP A 228 -7.58 6.13 -8.95
N ASP A 229 -7.77 4.90 -9.47
CA ASP A 229 -8.96 4.46 -10.21
C ASP A 229 -9.45 5.46 -11.29
N LEU A 230 -8.56 6.34 -11.74
CA LEU A 230 -8.84 7.33 -12.76
C LEU A 230 -8.84 6.62 -14.12
N VAL A 231 -9.86 6.87 -14.93
CA VAL A 231 -10.03 6.16 -16.21
C VAL A 231 -9.92 7.08 -17.40
N GLU A 232 -10.24 8.36 -17.22
CA GLU A 232 -10.01 9.41 -18.21
C GLU A 232 -10.00 10.79 -17.55
N TYR A 233 -9.38 11.74 -18.23
CA TYR A 233 -9.60 13.16 -18.02
C TYR A 233 -9.94 13.84 -19.34
N GLN A 234 -10.69 14.93 -19.24
CA GLN A 234 -11.00 15.86 -20.31
C GLN A 234 -10.36 17.20 -19.97
N ILE A 235 -9.45 17.65 -20.83
CA ILE A 235 -8.68 18.89 -20.64
C ILE A 235 -8.51 19.63 -21.96
N PRO A 236 -8.34 20.97 -21.95
CA PRO A 236 -7.92 21.70 -23.14
C PRO A 236 -6.55 21.18 -23.61
N GLU A 237 -6.33 21.06 -24.92
CA GLU A 237 -5.03 20.66 -25.49
C GLU A 237 -3.91 21.62 -25.07
N GLY A 238 -2.67 21.14 -24.95
CA GLY A 238 -1.53 22.00 -24.63
C GLY A 238 -1.23 23.03 -25.73
N CYS A 239 -0.65 24.16 -25.33
CA CYS A 239 -0.34 25.28 -26.21
C CYS A 239 1.05 25.18 -26.83
N VAL A 240 1.19 25.60 -28.09
CA VAL A 240 2.52 25.83 -28.72
C VAL A 240 3.22 27.03 -28.05
N ILE A 241 4.54 27.10 -28.09
CA ILE A 241 5.34 28.16 -27.44
C ILE A 241 5.12 29.55 -28.04
N HIS A 242 4.77 29.65 -29.33
CA HIS A 242 4.65 30.92 -30.04
C HIS A 242 3.19 31.20 -30.43
N PRO A 243 2.77 32.48 -30.51
CA PRO A 243 1.46 32.85 -31.02
C PRO A 243 1.18 32.18 -32.38
N PRO A 244 -0.04 31.66 -32.64
CA PRO A 244 -1.28 31.92 -31.91
C PRO A 244 -1.53 31.04 -30.66
N TYR A 245 -0.52 30.34 -30.13
CA TYR A 245 -0.61 29.47 -28.93
C TYR A 245 -1.59 28.29 -29.05
N GLN A 246 -2.36 28.20 -30.13
CA GLN A 246 -3.20 27.05 -30.46
C GLN A 246 -2.38 26.02 -31.23
N ALA A 247 -2.45 24.75 -30.83
CA ALA A 247 -1.86 23.68 -31.63
C ALA A 247 -2.55 23.66 -33.01
N PRO A 248 -1.79 23.62 -34.12
CA PRO A 248 -2.40 23.47 -35.44
C PRO A 248 -3.22 22.16 -35.46
N SER A 249 -4.39 22.19 -36.09
CA SER A 249 -5.14 20.97 -36.42
C SER A 249 -4.27 20.16 -37.38
N THR A 250 -3.49 19.21 -36.88
CA THR A 250 -2.59 18.42 -37.71
C THR A 250 -3.41 17.67 -38.76
N SER A 251 -3.09 17.92 -40.03
CA SER A 251 -3.73 17.36 -41.22
C SER A 251 -3.41 15.87 -41.47
N HIS A 252 -2.80 15.19 -40.50
CA HIS A 252 -2.47 13.77 -40.59
C HIS A 252 -2.85 13.06 -39.30
N SER A 253 -4.08 12.57 -39.21
CA SER A 253 -4.41 11.47 -38.31
C SER A 253 -5.58 10.70 -38.88
N GLN A 254 -5.44 9.37 -38.90
CA GLN A 254 -6.45 8.43 -39.36
C GLN A 254 -7.77 8.74 -38.65
N MET A 255 -8.79 9.12 -39.42
CA MET A 255 -10.13 9.32 -38.90
C MET A 255 -10.58 8.02 -38.23
N LEU A 256 -10.72 8.05 -36.91
CA LEU A 256 -11.42 6.99 -36.19
C LEU A 256 -12.88 7.40 -36.07
N LYS A 257 -13.77 6.43 -36.28
CA LYS A 257 -15.20 6.62 -35.98
C LYS A 257 -15.31 7.06 -34.52
N PRO A 258 -16.14 8.07 -34.20
CA PRO A 258 -16.35 8.49 -32.83
C PRO A 258 -16.74 7.27 -31.98
N PRO A 259 -16.34 7.21 -30.70
CA PRO A 259 -16.96 6.26 -29.78
C PRO A 259 -18.48 6.42 -29.91
N LYS A 260 -19.23 5.31 -29.87
CA LYS A 260 -20.70 5.36 -29.88
C LYS A 260 -21.18 6.08 -28.61
N SER A 261 -21.17 7.39 -28.67
CA SER A 261 -21.69 8.27 -27.64
C SER A 261 -23.21 8.25 -27.73
N THR A 262 -23.86 8.10 -26.58
CA THR A 262 -25.30 8.30 -26.42
C THR A 262 -25.71 9.78 -26.53
N LYS A 263 -24.76 10.70 -26.72
CA LYS A 263 -25.06 12.11 -26.98
C LYS A 263 -25.25 12.34 -28.48
N PRO A 264 -26.23 13.18 -28.90
CA PRO A 264 -26.42 13.54 -30.29
C PRO A 264 -25.13 14.18 -30.81
N ILE A 265 -24.49 13.52 -31.78
CA ILE A 265 -23.31 14.02 -32.46
C ILE A 265 -23.79 15.13 -33.40
N ASP A 266 -23.40 16.37 -33.13
CA ASP A 266 -23.47 17.42 -34.15
C ASP A 266 -22.57 16.99 -35.32
N ASN A 267 -23.07 17.07 -36.55
CA ASN A 267 -22.36 16.68 -37.77
C ASN A 267 -21.04 17.47 -37.98
N ARG A 268 -20.79 18.53 -37.20
CA ARG A 268 -19.57 19.34 -37.24
C ARG A 268 -18.45 18.87 -36.31
N THR A 269 -18.72 18.05 -35.29
CA THR A 269 -17.70 17.63 -34.33
C THR A 269 -16.81 16.53 -34.92
N ARG A 270 -15.49 16.74 -34.90
CA ARG A 270 -14.51 15.78 -35.43
C ARG A 270 -13.60 15.27 -34.32
N TYR A 271 -13.33 13.97 -34.35
CA TYR A 271 -12.46 13.29 -33.40
C TYR A 271 -11.19 12.81 -34.11
N TYR A 272 -10.05 13.22 -33.59
CA TYR A 272 -8.73 12.81 -34.04
C TYR A 272 -8.03 12.07 -32.93
N GLN A 273 -7.06 11.24 -33.28
CA GLN A 273 -6.19 10.70 -32.26
C GLN A 273 -5.22 11.79 -31.78
N ALA A 274 -5.19 12.03 -30.47
CA ALA A 274 -4.49 13.16 -29.87
C ALA A 274 -2.97 13.03 -29.74
N GLY A 275 -2.42 11.82 -29.84
CA GLY A 275 -1.02 11.54 -29.55
C GLY A 275 -0.02 12.32 -30.43
N GLY A 276 1.13 12.65 -29.83
CA GLY A 276 2.15 13.49 -30.45
C GLY A 276 1.74 14.97 -30.53
N GLY A 277 2.71 15.88 -30.52
CA GLY A 277 2.39 17.30 -30.58
C GLY A 277 3.56 18.22 -30.27
N PRO A 278 3.34 19.54 -30.39
CA PRO A 278 4.35 20.56 -30.13
C PRO A 278 4.74 20.64 -28.65
N ALA A 279 5.70 21.49 -28.33
CA ALA A 279 6.10 21.74 -26.94
C ALA A 279 4.89 22.09 -26.06
N PHE A 280 4.83 21.49 -24.87
CA PHE A 280 3.74 21.54 -23.89
C PHE A 280 2.41 20.86 -24.25
N SER A 281 2.33 20.15 -25.37
CA SER A 281 1.19 19.25 -25.65
C SER A 281 1.23 18.01 -24.76
N ASP A 282 0.06 17.37 -24.60
CA ASP A 282 -0.06 16.10 -23.90
C ASP A 282 0.31 14.94 -24.83
N VAL A 283 1.61 14.78 -25.08
CA VAL A 283 2.14 13.86 -26.10
C VAL A 283 1.78 12.39 -25.85
N CYS A 284 1.55 12.01 -24.59
CA CYS A 284 1.17 10.66 -24.19
C CYS A 284 -0.35 10.46 -24.06
N TYR A 285 -1.17 11.44 -24.42
CA TYR A 285 -2.61 11.30 -24.37
C TYR A 285 -3.12 10.19 -25.30
N ASP A 286 -3.80 9.21 -24.72
CA ASP A 286 -4.26 8.01 -25.42
C ASP A 286 -5.73 8.07 -25.86
N GLY A 287 -6.39 9.20 -25.64
CA GLY A 287 -7.76 9.47 -26.05
C GLY A 287 -7.85 10.20 -27.38
N TYR A 288 -8.86 11.04 -27.48
CA TYR A 288 -9.20 11.78 -28.70
C TYR A 288 -9.01 13.28 -28.52
N ARG A 289 -8.58 13.93 -29.60
CA ARG A 289 -8.67 15.38 -29.76
C ARG A 289 -9.97 15.70 -30.49
N VAL A 290 -10.80 16.52 -29.86
CA VAL A 290 -12.11 16.92 -30.33
C VAL A 290 -12.02 18.33 -30.90
N GLU A 291 -12.49 18.48 -32.14
CA GLU A 291 -12.60 19.75 -32.85
C GLU A 291 -14.06 20.11 -33.15
N PRO A 292 -14.44 21.40 -33.14
CA PRO A 292 -13.59 22.58 -32.90
C PRO A 292 -13.28 22.81 -31.42
N GLY A 293 -12.06 23.28 -31.12
CA GLY A 293 -11.68 23.75 -29.78
C GLY A 293 -10.47 23.05 -29.18
N SER A 294 -9.91 22.06 -29.87
CA SER A 294 -8.75 21.27 -29.44
C SER A 294 -8.89 20.83 -27.97
N LEU A 295 -9.96 20.09 -27.70
CA LEU A 295 -10.25 19.50 -26.39
C LEU A 295 -9.79 18.04 -26.40
N LEU A 296 -9.05 17.63 -25.37
CA LEU A 296 -8.69 16.24 -25.15
C LEU A 296 -9.81 15.55 -24.37
N ASP A 297 -10.29 14.41 -24.86
CA ASP A 297 -11.40 13.67 -24.26
C ASP A 297 -11.23 12.14 -24.37
N GLY A 298 -11.74 11.42 -23.37
CA GLY A 298 -11.83 9.98 -23.35
C GLY A 298 -10.51 9.23 -23.19
N GLY A 299 -9.48 9.82 -22.59
CA GLY A 299 -8.17 9.19 -22.38
C GLY A 299 -7.43 9.68 -21.13
N LEU A 300 -6.23 9.13 -20.93
CA LEU A 300 -5.22 9.57 -19.97
C LEU A 300 -3.92 9.87 -20.72
N GLY A 301 -3.05 10.62 -20.08
CA GLY A 301 -1.78 11.06 -20.65
C GLY A 301 -0.85 11.56 -19.55
N CYS A 302 -0.08 12.60 -19.86
CA CYS A 302 1.17 12.91 -19.17
C CYS A 302 0.96 13.53 -17.80
N LEU A 303 -0.25 14.00 -17.52
CA LEU A 303 -0.63 14.46 -16.18
C LEU A 303 -0.87 13.31 -15.20
N THR A 304 -0.79 12.05 -15.64
CA THR A 304 -1.13 10.86 -14.85
C THR A 304 -0.19 9.67 -15.09
N ASP A 305 0.96 9.90 -15.74
CA ASP A 305 1.89 8.85 -16.23
C ASP A 305 2.96 8.43 -15.19
N LEU A 306 2.86 8.92 -13.95
CA LEU A 306 3.88 8.80 -12.89
C LEU A 306 5.15 9.65 -13.13
N GLY A 307 5.19 10.43 -14.20
CA GLY A 307 6.34 11.19 -14.70
C GLY A 307 6.49 12.58 -14.09
N ILE A 308 6.57 12.66 -12.75
CA ILE A 308 6.77 13.95 -12.05
C ILE A 308 8.08 14.61 -12.52
N ALA A 309 7.97 15.85 -12.98
CA ALA A 309 9.11 16.65 -13.39
C ALA A 309 10.07 16.91 -12.20
N PRO A 310 11.38 16.70 -12.35
CA PRO A 310 12.37 17.18 -11.38
C PRO A 310 12.18 18.67 -11.06
N GLN A 311 12.51 19.10 -9.84
CA GLN A 311 12.30 20.49 -9.41
C GLN A 311 12.98 21.51 -10.34
N ASN A 312 14.19 21.20 -10.78
CA ASN A 312 15.03 21.99 -11.68
C ASN A 312 14.71 21.81 -13.17
N THR A 313 13.57 21.19 -13.51
CA THR A 313 13.11 21.08 -14.90
C THR A 313 12.82 22.45 -15.46
N LEU A 314 13.59 22.82 -16.48
CA LEU A 314 13.34 24.03 -17.24
C LEU A 314 12.25 23.78 -18.29
N PRO A 315 11.38 24.77 -18.55
CA PRO A 315 10.34 24.70 -19.57
C PRO A 315 10.98 24.73 -20.97
N ARG A 316 11.32 23.54 -21.48
CA ARG A 316 12.04 23.35 -22.75
C ARG A 316 11.28 23.97 -23.93
N GLY A 317 12.04 24.65 -24.80
CA GLY A 317 11.53 25.33 -25.99
C GLY A 317 11.17 26.81 -25.80
N LEU A 318 10.97 27.29 -24.57
CA LEU A 318 11.08 28.73 -24.27
C LEU A 318 12.54 29.19 -24.20
N ILE A 319 13.46 28.24 -24.02
CA ILE A 319 14.92 28.42 -23.96
C ILE A 319 15.50 27.76 -25.21
N THR A 320 16.13 28.56 -26.05
CA THR A 320 16.46 28.42 -27.49
C THR A 320 17.37 27.26 -27.93
N GLU A 321 17.30 26.06 -27.35
CA GLU A 321 18.03 24.90 -27.88
C GLU A 321 17.12 23.73 -28.31
N PRO A 322 17.25 23.21 -29.54
CA PRO A 322 16.66 21.94 -29.90
C PRO A 322 17.38 20.85 -29.09
N ALA A 323 16.73 20.38 -28.04
CA ALA A 323 17.21 19.21 -27.30
C ALA A 323 17.26 17.99 -28.24
N PRO A 324 18.20 17.05 -28.03
CA PRO A 324 18.20 15.79 -28.75
C PRO A 324 16.82 15.12 -28.63
N ASP A 325 16.39 14.48 -29.71
CA ASP A 325 15.11 13.77 -29.94
C ASP A 325 14.69 12.76 -28.85
N SER A 326 15.57 12.52 -27.85
CA SER A 326 15.42 11.61 -26.72
C SER A 326 14.91 12.26 -25.43
N SER A 327 14.57 13.55 -25.44
CA SER A 327 14.31 14.31 -24.22
C SER A 327 12.85 14.16 -23.74
N ARG A 328 12.64 13.58 -22.54
CA ARG A 328 11.31 13.39 -21.92
C ARG A 328 10.50 14.69 -21.83
N HIS A 329 9.26 14.70 -22.33
CA HIS A 329 8.31 15.80 -22.20
C HIS A 329 7.60 15.68 -20.85
N TRP A 330 8.09 16.40 -19.84
CA TRP A 330 7.52 16.34 -18.48
C TRP A 330 6.36 17.31 -18.22
N LEU A 331 6.14 18.30 -19.10
CA LEU A 331 5.23 19.41 -18.82
C LEU A 331 4.16 19.51 -19.89
N VAL A 332 2.91 19.53 -19.44
CA VAL A 332 1.74 19.94 -20.23
C VAL A 332 1.37 21.35 -19.82
N GLY A 333 1.08 22.21 -20.79
CA GLY A 333 1.07 23.65 -20.56
C GLY A 333 0.10 24.44 -21.40
N TRP A 334 -0.35 25.54 -20.82
CA TRP A 334 -1.31 26.43 -21.46
C TRP A 334 -0.90 27.88 -21.33
N HIS A 335 -1.17 28.63 -22.40
CA HIS A 335 -1.00 30.07 -22.43
C HIS A 335 -2.33 30.80 -22.23
N ARG A 336 -2.33 31.82 -21.39
CA ARG A 336 -3.50 32.60 -20.96
C ARG A 336 -4.30 33.19 -22.14
N ASP A 337 -3.62 33.66 -23.18
CA ASP A 337 -4.28 34.31 -24.33
C ASP A 337 -5.23 33.39 -25.12
N ARG A 338 -5.10 32.07 -24.96
CA ARG A 338 -6.03 31.12 -25.58
C ARG A 338 -7.49 31.37 -25.15
N TRP A 339 -7.72 31.79 -23.91
CA TRP A 339 -9.07 32.05 -23.40
C TRP A 339 -9.59 33.43 -23.79
N ARG A 340 -8.70 34.40 -23.99
CA ARG A 340 -9.07 35.78 -24.37
C ARG A 340 -9.52 35.92 -25.82
N THR A 341 -9.05 35.05 -26.71
CA THR A 341 -9.42 35.10 -28.14
C THR A 341 -10.86 34.63 -28.40
N LYS A 342 -11.37 33.67 -27.63
CA LYS A 342 -12.77 33.21 -27.69
C LYS A 342 -13.77 34.28 -27.23
N ALA A 343 -13.45 35.02 -26.17
CA ALA A 343 -14.29 36.10 -25.65
C ALA A 343 -14.49 37.28 -26.63
N ARG A 344 -13.60 37.41 -27.63
CA ARG A 344 -13.70 38.42 -28.69
C ARG A 344 -14.63 38.03 -29.84
N THR A 345 -15.00 36.76 -29.98
CA THR A 345 -15.73 36.22 -31.14
C THR A 345 -17.15 35.74 -30.82
N GLU A 346 -17.44 35.35 -29.59
CA GLU A 346 -18.78 34.98 -29.13
C GLU A 346 -19.29 36.02 -28.12
N SER A 347 -20.49 36.55 -28.33
CA SER A 347 -21.13 37.59 -27.51
C SER A 347 -20.99 37.31 -26.01
N ALA A 348 -20.27 38.20 -25.33
CA ALA A 348 -19.87 38.12 -23.92
C ALA A 348 -21.03 37.97 -22.93
N SER A 349 -21.49 36.74 -22.69
CA SER A 349 -22.42 36.40 -21.60
C SER A 349 -21.83 35.47 -20.54
N GLU A 350 -20.63 34.95 -20.73
CA GLU A 350 -19.85 34.27 -19.70
C GLU A 350 -18.55 35.06 -19.53
N GLU A 351 -18.29 35.62 -18.35
CA GLU A 351 -16.96 36.13 -18.03
C GLU A 351 -15.96 35.00 -18.30
N SER A 352 -15.17 35.12 -19.38
CA SER A 352 -14.12 34.17 -19.67
C SER A 352 -13.05 34.35 -18.59
N GLU A 353 -13.23 33.71 -17.45
CA GLU A 353 -12.19 33.69 -16.44
C GLU A 353 -10.94 33.06 -17.07
N ASP A 354 -9.78 33.68 -16.89
CA ASP A 354 -8.50 33.12 -17.30
C ASP A 354 -8.26 31.84 -16.45
N VAL A 355 -8.79 30.70 -16.92
CA VAL A 355 -8.87 29.44 -16.17
C VAL A 355 -8.72 28.22 -17.07
N VAL A 356 -7.93 27.25 -16.62
CA VAL A 356 -7.92 25.91 -17.21
C VAL A 356 -8.95 25.05 -16.48
N ASP A 357 -9.97 24.61 -17.20
CA ASP A 357 -11.04 23.75 -16.68
C ASP A 357 -10.78 22.29 -17.09
N MET A 358 -10.59 21.43 -16.11
CA MET A 358 -10.25 20.02 -16.28
C MET A 358 -11.31 19.14 -15.63
N LEU A 359 -11.74 18.09 -16.30
CA LEU A 359 -12.72 17.14 -15.79
C LEU A 359 -12.11 15.74 -15.69
N PHE A 360 -12.09 15.17 -14.50
CA PHE A 360 -11.55 13.84 -14.23
C PHE A 360 -12.69 12.86 -13.96
N ARG A 361 -12.67 11.68 -14.59
CA ARG A 361 -13.64 10.60 -14.35
C ARG A 361 -12.96 9.37 -13.78
N PHE A 362 -13.57 8.84 -12.73
CA PHE A 362 -13.10 7.67 -12.00
C PHE A 362 -13.96 6.44 -12.32
N ALA A 363 -13.36 5.25 -12.23
CA ALA A 363 -14.04 3.97 -12.47
C ALA A 363 -15.22 3.76 -11.50
N THR A 364 -15.03 4.15 -10.24
CA THR A 364 -16.00 3.98 -9.15
C THR A 364 -16.29 5.31 -8.45
N VAL A 365 -17.35 5.35 -7.63
CA VAL A 365 -17.61 6.46 -6.72
C VAL A 365 -16.61 6.36 -5.56
N ARG A 366 -15.91 7.45 -5.26
CA ARG A 366 -14.81 7.48 -4.28
C ARG A 366 -14.99 8.58 -3.26
N ASN A 367 -14.28 8.43 -2.15
CA ASN A 367 -14.15 9.45 -1.11
C ASN A 367 -12.77 10.13 -1.25
N PHE A 368 -12.76 11.38 -1.69
CA PHE A 368 -11.57 12.15 -2.00
C PHE A 368 -11.05 12.89 -0.78
N LYS A 369 -9.81 12.59 -0.38
CA LYS A 369 -9.18 13.21 0.79
C LYS A 369 -8.28 14.38 0.42
N ARG A 370 -7.45 14.22 -0.62
CA ARG A 370 -6.44 15.23 -0.99
C ARG A 370 -6.20 15.25 -2.50
N LEU A 371 -5.97 16.45 -3.02
CA LEU A 371 -5.46 16.71 -4.36
C LEU A 371 -3.99 17.11 -4.24
N LYS A 372 -3.14 16.59 -5.11
CA LYS A 372 -1.76 17.03 -5.25
C LYS A 372 -1.45 17.38 -6.70
N LEU A 373 -0.97 18.60 -6.92
CA LEU A 373 -0.57 19.11 -8.23
C LEU A 373 0.94 19.35 -8.25
N TYR A 374 1.58 19.01 -9.35
CA TYR A 374 3.00 19.33 -9.59
C TYR A 374 3.10 20.39 -10.68
N VAL A 375 3.40 21.63 -10.26
CA VAL A 375 3.22 22.85 -11.06
C VAL A 375 4.55 23.61 -11.14
N SER A 376 4.92 24.10 -12.32
CA SER A 376 6.11 24.96 -12.47
C SER A 376 5.86 26.38 -11.95
N ASN A 377 6.86 26.95 -11.29
CA ASN A 377 6.96 28.36 -10.89
C ASN A 377 8.20 29.02 -11.51
N ASN A 378 8.53 28.68 -12.76
CA ASN A 378 9.58 29.34 -13.54
C ASN A 378 9.18 30.79 -13.89
N TYR A 379 9.20 31.64 -12.87
CA TYR A 379 8.55 32.95 -12.90
C TYR A 379 9.25 33.99 -13.77
N GLN A 380 10.55 33.81 -14.04
CA GLN A 380 11.31 34.68 -14.94
C GLN A 380 10.80 34.52 -16.39
N GLU A 381 10.29 33.35 -16.73
CA GLU A 381 9.71 32.95 -18.00
C GLU A 381 8.19 33.13 -18.04
N LYS A 382 7.62 33.90 -17.10
CA LYS A 382 6.16 34.14 -16.97
C LYS A 382 5.34 32.88 -16.67
N ILE A 383 5.96 31.86 -16.09
CA ILE A 383 5.28 30.65 -15.61
C ILE A 383 5.11 30.74 -14.10
N ARG A 384 3.86 30.68 -13.63
CA ARG A 384 3.55 30.87 -12.20
C ARG A 384 2.68 29.75 -11.65
N LEU A 385 2.80 29.55 -10.34
CA LEU A 385 1.79 28.85 -9.56
C LEU A 385 0.41 29.52 -9.76
N PRO A 386 -0.68 28.76 -9.74
CA PRO A 386 -2.03 29.31 -9.92
C PRO A 386 -2.39 30.27 -8.80
N ARG A 387 -3.15 31.33 -9.12
CA ARG A 387 -3.65 32.29 -8.12
C ARG A 387 -4.81 31.74 -7.31
N ARG A 388 -5.55 30.79 -7.88
CA ARG A 388 -6.73 30.15 -7.29
C ARG A 388 -6.89 28.74 -7.85
N ILE A 389 -7.35 27.82 -7.01
CA ILE A 389 -7.79 26.49 -7.41
C ILE A 389 -9.22 26.30 -6.89
N GLU A 390 -10.11 25.83 -7.76
CA GLU A 390 -11.45 25.39 -7.40
C GLU A 390 -11.65 23.92 -7.74
N VAL A 391 -12.27 23.17 -6.84
CA VAL A 391 -12.60 21.75 -7.03
C VAL A 391 -14.08 21.51 -6.76
N ARG A 392 -14.75 20.85 -7.72
CA ARG A 392 -16.15 20.43 -7.62
C ARG A 392 -16.29 18.95 -7.88
N PHE A 393 -17.31 18.35 -7.27
CA PHE A 393 -17.55 16.92 -7.34
C PHE A 393 -18.93 16.63 -7.92
N SER A 394 -19.02 15.55 -8.68
CA SER A 394 -20.29 15.02 -9.17
C SER A 394 -20.26 13.50 -9.17
N ILE A 395 -21.41 12.86 -8.97
CA ILE A 395 -21.55 11.41 -9.12
C ILE A 395 -21.86 11.04 -10.58
N ARG A 396 -22.56 11.92 -11.31
CA ARG A 396 -23.04 11.65 -12.68
C ARG A 396 -22.34 12.47 -13.76
N GLY A 397 -21.54 13.48 -13.39
CA GLY A 397 -20.80 14.32 -14.34
C GLY A 397 -21.65 15.33 -15.11
N LEU A 398 -22.95 15.46 -14.80
CA LEU A 398 -23.86 16.41 -15.45
C LEU A 398 -24.04 17.71 -14.67
N LEU A 399 -24.08 17.62 -13.34
CA LEU A 399 -24.31 18.73 -12.43
C LEU A 399 -23.31 18.67 -11.28
N PHE A 400 -22.75 19.82 -10.93
CA PHE A 400 -21.71 20.00 -9.90
C PHE A 400 -22.19 20.86 -8.71
N SER A 401 -23.49 21.04 -8.55
CA SER A 401 -24.10 21.88 -7.51
C SER A 401 -24.41 21.14 -6.20
N GLY A 402 -24.24 19.82 -6.15
CA GLY A 402 -24.65 19.00 -5.01
C GLY A 402 -23.75 19.11 -3.77
N GLN A 403 -22.54 19.67 -3.91
CA GLN A 403 -21.59 19.86 -2.82
C GLN A 403 -20.96 21.26 -2.92
N PRO A 404 -20.66 21.93 -1.79
CA PRO A 404 -19.95 23.20 -1.79
C PRO A 404 -18.60 23.10 -2.51
N VAL A 405 -18.29 24.13 -3.30
CA VAL A 405 -17.01 24.25 -4.01
C VAL A 405 -15.88 24.36 -2.99
N ILE A 406 -14.83 23.58 -3.17
CA ILE A 406 -13.58 23.76 -2.43
C ILE A 406 -12.76 24.78 -3.23
N SER A 407 -12.47 25.92 -2.63
CA SER A 407 -11.72 27.01 -3.26
C SER A 407 -10.56 27.43 -2.37
N GLN A 408 -9.38 27.54 -2.94
CA GLN A 408 -8.18 28.02 -2.26
C GLN A 408 -7.48 29.06 -3.13
N ASP A 409 -7.27 30.24 -2.56
CA ASP A 409 -6.44 31.29 -3.17
C ASP A 409 -4.98 31.14 -2.74
N TYR A 410 -4.08 31.50 -3.64
CA TYR A 410 -2.64 31.45 -3.44
C TYR A 410 -2.04 32.82 -3.74
N LEU A 411 -1.14 33.26 -2.85
CA LEU A 411 -0.37 34.48 -3.07
C LEU A 411 0.72 34.23 -4.10
N LEU A 412 1.12 35.29 -4.82
CA LEU A 412 2.25 35.22 -5.72
C LEU A 412 3.53 34.82 -4.96
N ASP A 413 4.20 33.78 -5.44
CA ASP A 413 5.48 33.33 -4.90
C ASP A 413 6.62 33.66 -5.87
N ASN A 414 7.48 34.60 -5.47
CA ASN A 414 8.69 34.99 -6.21
C ASN A 414 9.98 34.41 -5.58
N ARG A 415 9.85 33.55 -4.55
CA ARG A 415 11.00 33.01 -3.80
C ARG A 415 11.36 31.61 -4.26
N THR A 416 10.36 30.85 -4.71
CA THR A 416 10.55 29.50 -5.24
C THR A 416 10.68 29.54 -6.76
N ASN A 417 11.48 28.63 -7.32
CA ASN A 417 11.68 28.51 -8.76
C ASN A 417 11.68 27.02 -9.14
N GLY A 418 11.18 26.70 -10.33
CA GLY A 418 11.06 25.34 -10.81
C GLY A 418 9.76 24.65 -10.40
N VAL A 419 9.74 23.32 -10.43
CA VAL A 419 8.53 22.51 -10.20
C VAL A 419 8.26 22.33 -8.71
N MET A 420 7.08 22.80 -8.29
CA MET A 420 6.58 22.79 -6.93
C MET A 420 5.43 21.81 -6.78
N ASN A 421 5.16 21.38 -5.56
CA ASN A 421 3.95 20.60 -5.26
C ASN A 421 2.95 21.44 -4.46
N ILE A 422 1.71 21.47 -4.93
CA ILE A 422 0.57 22.09 -4.23
C ILE A 422 -0.30 20.95 -3.72
N GLU A 423 -0.63 20.99 -2.43
CA GLU A 423 -1.51 20.02 -1.79
C GLU A 423 -2.76 20.73 -1.27
N LEU A 424 -3.93 20.17 -1.56
CA LEU A 424 -5.24 20.72 -1.18
C LEU A 424 -6.08 19.63 -0.50
N SER A 425 -6.66 19.95 0.66
CA SER A 425 -7.67 19.08 1.30
C SER A 425 -8.92 19.04 0.43
N LEU A 426 -9.43 17.83 0.18
CA LEU A 426 -10.69 17.60 -0.52
C LEU A 426 -11.83 17.25 0.44
N ASP A 427 -11.63 17.45 1.76
CA ASP A 427 -12.65 17.35 2.82
C ASP A 427 -13.50 16.08 2.79
N ASN A 428 -12.91 14.96 2.37
CA ASN A 428 -13.59 13.67 2.23
C ASN A 428 -14.83 13.74 1.32
N ARG A 429 -14.79 14.58 0.27
CA ARG A 429 -15.89 14.75 -0.68
C ARG A 429 -16.10 13.47 -1.48
N ILE A 430 -17.36 13.12 -1.70
CA ILE A 430 -17.75 11.92 -2.44
C ILE A 430 -18.10 12.28 -3.87
N GLY A 431 -17.48 11.59 -4.83
CA GLY A 431 -17.76 11.80 -6.25
C GLY A 431 -17.27 10.65 -7.13
N ARG A 432 -17.70 10.65 -8.38
CA ARG A 432 -17.11 9.85 -9.48
C ARG A 432 -16.43 10.75 -10.51
N PHE A 433 -16.81 12.02 -10.54
CA PHE A 433 -16.28 13.05 -11.40
C PHE A 433 -15.75 14.17 -10.55
N VAL A 434 -14.57 14.69 -10.92
CA VAL A 434 -13.95 15.84 -10.27
C VAL A 434 -13.67 16.90 -11.32
N GLN A 435 -14.28 18.06 -11.17
CA GLN A 435 -13.95 19.24 -11.96
C GLN A 435 -12.89 20.04 -11.19
N LEU A 436 -11.75 20.27 -11.84
CA LEU A 436 -10.63 21.04 -11.32
C LEU A 436 -10.45 22.28 -12.19
N LYS A 437 -10.64 23.46 -11.61
CA LYS A 437 -10.40 24.75 -12.25
C LYS A 437 -9.13 25.36 -11.67
N VAL A 438 -8.18 25.65 -12.54
CA VAL A 438 -6.87 26.21 -12.18
C VAL A 438 -6.71 27.59 -12.82
N PHE A 439 -6.65 28.63 -11.98
CA PHE A 439 -6.68 30.02 -12.43
C PHE A 439 -5.28 30.58 -12.65
N PHE A 440 -5.07 31.24 -13.80
CA PHE A 440 -3.79 31.83 -14.16
C PHE A 440 -3.41 32.98 -13.20
N ALA A 441 -2.16 32.96 -12.73
CA ALA A 441 -1.53 34.10 -12.08
C ALA A 441 -0.75 34.99 -13.07
N ASP A 442 -0.23 34.41 -14.15
CA ASP A 442 0.62 35.06 -15.17
C ASP A 442 0.35 34.44 -16.55
N ASP A 443 1.23 34.63 -17.53
CA ASP A 443 1.00 34.22 -18.92
C ASP A 443 0.90 32.69 -19.12
N TRP A 444 1.70 31.91 -18.39
CA TRP A 444 1.75 30.46 -18.53
C TRP A 444 1.36 29.71 -17.24
N LEU A 445 0.67 28.58 -17.45
CA LEU A 445 0.43 27.56 -16.43
C LEU A 445 0.94 26.22 -16.96
N LEU A 446 1.89 25.60 -16.25
CA LEU A 446 2.48 24.31 -16.63
C LEU A 446 2.32 23.29 -15.50
N LEU A 447 1.78 22.11 -15.82
CA LEU A 447 1.65 20.99 -14.91
C LEU A 447 2.44 19.79 -15.42
N SER A 448 3.03 19.03 -14.49
CA SER A 448 3.66 17.74 -14.80
C SER A 448 2.82 16.55 -14.36
N GLU A 449 2.01 16.70 -13.32
CA GLU A 449 1.27 15.57 -12.75
C GLU A 449 0.12 16.08 -11.86
N VAL A 450 -0.99 15.33 -11.86
CA VAL A 450 -2.17 15.52 -11.03
C VAL A 450 -2.50 14.21 -10.31
N LYS A 451 -2.53 14.21 -8.98
CA LYS A 451 -2.82 13.02 -8.16
C LYS A 451 -4.01 13.22 -7.23
N PHE A 452 -4.88 12.21 -7.15
CA PHE A 452 -6.06 12.21 -6.29
C PHE A 452 -5.96 11.13 -5.24
N TYR A 453 -5.71 11.53 -3.99
CA TYR A 453 -5.69 10.60 -2.87
C TYR A 453 -7.12 10.31 -2.42
N SER A 454 -7.61 9.14 -2.79
CA SER A 454 -8.90 8.61 -2.36
C SER A 454 -8.73 7.14 -1.96
N PRO A 455 -8.32 6.86 -0.71
CA PRO A 455 -8.10 5.49 -0.28
C PRO A 455 -9.43 4.74 -0.40
N PHE A 456 -9.39 3.58 -1.05
CA PHE A 456 -10.49 2.63 -0.98
C PHE A 456 -10.68 2.31 0.51
N SER A 457 -11.87 2.58 1.06
CA SER A 457 -12.26 2.06 2.36
C SER A 457 -12.49 0.56 2.21
N VAL A 458 -11.41 -0.19 2.00
CA VAL A 458 -11.37 -1.54 2.54
C VAL A 458 -11.16 -1.29 4.02
N GLU A 459 -12.27 -1.16 4.74
CA GLU A 459 -12.28 -1.54 6.15
C GLU A 459 -12.04 -3.06 6.16
N SER A 460 -10.81 -3.45 5.80
CA SER A 460 -10.16 -4.51 6.50
C SER A 460 -10.13 -3.96 7.90
N ALA A 461 -11.06 -4.44 8.72
CA ALA A 461 -10.68 -4.81 10.07
C ALA A 461 -9.24 -5.33 9.94
N LYS A 462 -8.27 -4.53 10.42
CA LYS A 462 -6.93 -5.00 10.70
C LYS A 462 -7.17 -6.14 11.69
N ILE A 463 -7.38 -7.35 11.19
CA ILE A 463 -6.86 -8.50 11.90
C ILE A 463 -5.37 -8.23 11.85
N PRO A 464 -4.71 -7.97 13.00
CA PRO A 464 -3.29 -7.67 13.00
C PRO A 464 -2.59 -8.77 12.21
N SER A 465 -1.94 -8.39 11.11
CA SER A 465 -1.08 -9.24 10.29
C SER A 465 0.23 -9.55 11.02
N GLY A 466 0.12 -9.86 12.32
CA GLY A 466 1.11 -10.48 13.19
C GLY A 466 0.58 -11.76 13.86
N LEU A 467 -0.62 -12.25 13.47
CA LEU A 467 -1.12 -13.56 13.92
C LEU A 467 -1.10 -14.65 12.83
N ALA A 468 -0.86 -14.29 11.57
CA ALA A 468 -0.87 -15.26 10.45
C ALA A 468 0.52 -15.85 10.12
N ASP A 469 1.58 -15.40 10.81
CA ASP A 469 2.95 -15.93 10.65
C ASP A 469 3.48 -16.63 11.92
N LEU A 470 2.62 -16.91 12.90
CA LEU A 470 2.93 -17.83 13.99
C LEU A 470 2.47 -19.26 13.62
N SER A 471 2.91 -19.72 12.45
CA SER A 471 2.64 -21.07 11.98
C SER A 471 3.45 -22.10 12.80
N ASP A 472 2.68 -22.95 13.50
CA ASP A 472 3.01 -24.19 14.20
C ASP A 472 3.98 -24.20 15.39
N ARG A 473 5.07 -23.43 15.43
CA ARG A 473 6.03 -23.56 16.56
C ARG A 473 5.62 -22.82 17.85
N HIS A 474 4.97 -21.65 17.71
CA HIS A 474 4.59 -20.84 18.88
C HIS A 474 3.23 -21.24 19.48
N LEU A 475 2.31 -21.79 18.69
CA LEU A 475 1.04 -22.33 19.20
C LEU A 475 1.29 -23.49 20.17
N LEU A 476 2.27 -24.36 19.85
CA LEU A 476 2.66 -25.48 20.71
C LEU A 476 3.23 -25.00 22.05
N ILE A 477 4.04 -23.94 22.03
CA ILE A 477 4.60 -23.32 23.25
C ILE A 477 3.49 -22.73 24.12
N VAL A 478 2.52 -22.03 23.52
CA VAL A 478 1.39 -21.42 24.25
C VAL A 478 0.48 -22.50 24.87
N ILE A 479 0.20 -23.57 24.14
CA ILE A 479 -0.60 -24.71 24.64
C ILE A 479 0.13 -25.41 25.80
N VAL A 480 1.45 -25.65 25.66
CA VAL A 480 2.26 -26.27 26.72
C VAL A 480 2.28 -25.37 27.96
N LEU A 481 2.45 -24.06 27.80
CA LEU A 481 2.45 -23.11 28.93
C LEU A 481 1.09 -23.09 29.64
N ALA A 482 -0.02 -23.09 28.90
CA ALA A 482 -1.36 -23.15 29.47
C ALA A 482 -1.61 -24.44 30.26
N LEU A 483 -1.14 -25.58 29.76
CA LEU A 483 -1.24 -26.87 30.46
C LEU A 483 -0.42 -26.90 31.75
N VAL A 484 0.79 -26.32 31.74
CA VAL A 484 1.63 -26.23 32.94
C VAL A 484 0.97 -25.35 34.01
N ILE A 485 0.39 -24.20 33.62
CA ILE A 485 -0.33 -23.32 34.54
C ILE A 485 -1.56 -24.03 35.12
N ALA A 486 -2.33 -24.74 34.29
CA ALA A 486 -3.49 -25.50 34.76
C ALA A 486 -3.10 -26.59 35.76
N LEU A 487 -2.01 -27.33 35.50
CA LEU A 487 -1.48 -28.35 36.41
C LEU A 487 -1.06 -27.73 37.75
N PHE A 488 -0.39 -26.57 37.71
CA PHE A 488 0.05 -25.87 38.90
C PHE A 488 -1.13 -25.41 39.78
N LEU A 489 -2.20 -24.89 39.17
CA LEU A 489 -3.43 -24.51 39.87
C LEU A 489 -4.15 -25.72 40.50
N ILE A 490 -4.15 -26.87 39.83
CA ILE A 490 -4.71 -28.11 40.38
C ILE A 490 -3.91 -28.56 41.61
N VAL A 491 -2.58 -28.52 41.54
CA VAL A 491 -1.71 -28.87 42.68
C VAL A 491 -1.93 -27.92 43.86
N ILE A 492 -2.07 -26.61 43.60
CA ILE A 492 -2.44 -25.64 44.64
C ILE A 492 -3.82 -25.96 45.23
N GLY A 493 -4.82 -26.24 44.39
CA GLY A 493 -6.16 -26.62 44.86
C GLY A 493 -6.15 -27.87 45.73
N LEU A 494 -5.40 -28.91 45.33
CA LEU A 494 -5.27 -30.16 46.08
C LEU A 494 -4.51 -29.98 47.40
N THR A 495 -3.47 -29.14 47.42
CA THR A 495 -2.74 -28.83 48.65
C THR A 495 -3.59 -28.02 49.62
N VAL A 496 -4.33 -27.02 49.14
CA VAL A 496 -5.31 -26.27 49.96
C VAL A 496 -6.39 -27.20 50.49
N MET A 497 -6.96 -28.07 49.65
CA MET A 497 -7.95 -29.08 50.07
C MET A 497 -7.38 -30.02 51.13
N ARG A 498 -6.13 -30.49 50.98
CA ARG A 498 -5.46 -31.32 52.00
C ARG A 498 -5.27 -30.57 53.32
N ILE A 499 -4.92 -29.29 53.28
CA ILE A 499 -4.77 -28.45 54.47
C ILE A 499 -6.13 -28.27 55.15
N LEU A 500 -7.18 -27.97 54.39
CA LEU A 500 -8.56 -27.83 54.90
C LEU A 500 -9.07 -29.15 55.49
N TRP A 501 -8.78 -30.28 54.85
CA TRP A 501 -9.18 -31.60 55.33
C TRP A 501 -8.44 -32.03 56.59
N LYS A 502 -7.15 -31.68 56.72
CA LYS A 502 -6.39 -31.85 57.97
C LYS A 502 -6.93 -30.97 59.10
N ARG A 503 -7.42 -29.76 58.79
CA ARG A 503 -8.05 -28.87 59.78
C ARG A 503 -9.45 -29.34 60.20
N ALA A 504 -10.18 -29.99 59.31
CA ALA A 504 -11.51 -30.55 59.57
C ALA A 504 -11.46 -31.83 60.44
N ARG A 505 -10.33 -32.56 60.46
CA ARG A 505 -10.09 -33.64 61.42
C ARG A 505 -9.33 -33.10 62.63
N GLY A 506 -10.03 -32.34 63.47
CA GLY A 506 -9.58 -32.10 64.85
C GLY A 506 -9.48 -33.44 65.63
N PRO A 507 -8.62 -33.50 66.67
CA PRO A 507 -8.34 -34.74 67.41
C PRO A 507 -9.58 -35.30 68.12
N PRO A 508 -9.67 -36.63 68.35
CA PRO A 508 -10.86 -37.27 68.89
C PRO A 508 -11.18 -36.76 70.31
N GLY A 509 -12.40 -36.24 70.48
CA GLY A 509 -12.88 -35.64 71.72
C GLY A 509 -13.13 -36.66 72.84
N LYS A 510 -12.70 -36.29 74.06
CA LYS A 510 -13.07 -36.93 75.33
C LYS A 510 -14.55 -36.66 75.63
N ARG A 511 -15.32 -37.71 75.93
CA ARG A 511 -16.68 -37.61 76.50
C ARG A 511 -16.60 -37.23 77.98
N VAL A 512 -17.41 -36.26 78.41
CA VAL A 512 -17.83 -36.16 79.82
C VAL A 512 -19.34 -35.98 79.88
N ARG A 513 -19.93 -36.73 80.82
CA ARG A 513 -21.34 -37.05 81.04
C ARG A 513 -22.03 -35.93 81.85
N GLN A 514 -23.34 -35.76 81.59
CA GLN A 514 -24.35 -35.07 82.42
C GLN A 514 -24.11 -35.26 83.93
N GLN A 515 -24.41 -34.33 84.85
CA GLN A 515 -25.64 -33.59 85.19
C GLN A 515 -25.21 -32.72 86.43
N HIS A 516 -25.86 -31.67 86.95
CA HIS A 516 -27.27 -31.36 87.12
C HIS A 516 -27.42 -29.93 87.69
N SER A 517 -28.54 -29.29 87.37
CA SER A 517 -29.36 -28.41 88.24
C SER A 517 -28.85 -26.99 88.60
N SER A 518 -29.49 -25.96 88.02
CA SER A 518 -30.51 -25.05 88.64
C SER A 518 -29.84 -23.85 89.33
N THR A 519 -30.20 -22.57 89.18
CA THR A 519 -31.49 -21.86 89.06
C THR A 519 -31.08 -20.38 88.84
N GLU A 520 -31.50 -19.68 87.78
CA GLU A 520 -32.61 -18.68 87.76
C GLU A 520 -32.23 -17.21 88.08
N ARG A 521 -32.94 -16.28 87.41
CA ARG A 521 -32.98 -14.79 87.47
C ARG A 521 -31.86 -14.04 86.73
N ARG A 522 -32.10 -13.29 85.64
CA ARG A 522 -33.04 -12.20 85.24
C ARG A 522 -32.62 -10.81 85.77
N LEU A 523 -32.47 -9.91 84.79
CA LEU A 523 -32.58 -8.43 84.79
C LEU A 523 -31.32 -7.55 84.74
N ASP A 524 -31.38 -6.69 83.71
CA ASP A 524 -31.02 -5.27 83.65
C ASP A 524 -29.56 -4.79 83.57
N GLY A 525 -29.38 -3.85 82.62
CA GLY A 525 -28.95 -2.52 83.02
C GLY A 525 -27.65 -1.98 82.41
N ARG A 526 -27.82 -1.11 81.40
CA ARG A 526 -27.15 0.19 81.18
C ARG A 526 -25.62 0.37 81.40
N ASN A 527 -25.03 0.94 80.34
CA ASN A 527 -24.11 2.09 80.28
C ASN A 527 -22.79 2.10 81.08
N GLY A 528 -21.71 2.49 80.39
CA GLY A 528 -20.71 3.40 80.98
C GLY A 528 -19.23 3.02 80.81
N ILE A 529 -18.59 3.62 79.80
CA ILE A 529 -17.27 4.29 79.80
C ILE A 529 -16.26 3.94 80.93
N THR A 530 -15.04 3.52 80.57
CA THR A 530 -13.73 4.18 80.85
C THR A 530 -12.51 3.22 80.87
N SER A 531 -11.45 3.68 80.20
CA SER A 531 -9.98 3.48 80.39
C SER A 531 -9.38 2.26 81.09
N GLY A 532 -8.29 1.71 80.49
CA GLY A 532 -7.43 0.58 80.93
C GLY A 532 -6.59 0.81 82.21
N PRO A 533 -5.36 0.27 82.39
CA PRO A 533 -4.49 -0.54 81.51
C PRO A 533 -3.75 -1.73 82.21
N ASN A 534 -2.81 -2.35 81.49
CA ASN A 534 -1.59 -3.09 81.94
C ASN A 534 -1.69 -4.46 82.64
N GLY A 535 -0.89 -5.42 82.12
CA GLY A 535 -0.53 -6.66 82.82
C GLY A 535 0.08 -7.72 81.89
N SER A 536 1.41 -7.70 81.72
CA SER A 536 2.21 -8.70 81.01
C SER A 536 2.42 -9.98 81.83
N LEU A 537 2.71 -11.13 81.19
CA LEU A 537 3.86 -12.03 81.49
C LEU A 537 3.82 -13.25 80.52
N VAL A 538 4.85 -13.48 79.69
CA VAL A 538 5.94 -14.49 79.85
C VAL A 538 5.49 -15.91 79.46
N THR A 539 5.72 -16.32 78.21
CA THR A 539 6.84 -17.12 77.64
C THR A 539 6.78 -18.62 77.90
N GLY A 540 7.05 -19.38 76.84
CA GLY A 540 7.13 -20.84 76.83
C GLY A 540 7.29 -21.34 75.41
N ASN A 541 8.51 -21.20 74.86
CA ASN A 541 8.91 -21.59 73.52
C ASN A 541 9.43 -23.04 73.55
N TRP A 542 9.03 -23.87 72.59
CA TRP A 542 9.68 -25.15 72.28
C TRP A 542 10.07 -25.15 70.79
N ASN A 543 11.37 -25.29 70.55
CA ASN A 543 12.02 -25.43 69.25
C ASN A 543 11.61 -26.76 68.57
N LEU A 544 11.30 -26.82 67.28
CA LEU A 544 12.17 -26.77 66.08
C LEU A 544 13.01 -28.05 65.91
N LEU A 545 12.65 -28.87 64.90
CA LEU A 545 13.57 -29.67 64.08
C LEU A 545 12.88 -30.23 62.81
N ASP A 546 13.56 -29.96 61.69
CA ASP A 546 13.61 -30.62 60.37
C ASP A 546 12.42 -30.64 59.38
N PHE A 547 12.47 -29.73 58.40
CA PHE A 547 11.88 -29.88 57.05
C PHE A 547 12.68 -29.14 55.95
N ASP A 548 14.00 -28.91 56.13
CA ASP A 548 14.81 -28.09 55.22
C ASP A 548 15.53 -28.88 54.10
N GLN A 549 15.46 -30.21 54.07
CA GLN A 549 16.23 -30.99 53.09
C GLN A 549 15.55 -31.16 51.71
N PHE A 550 14.28 -30.76 51.53
CA PHE A 550 13.54 -30.98 50.29
C PHE A 550 13.53 -29.79 49.31
N ARG A 551 14.02 -28.60 49.72
CA ARG A 551 13.93 -27.37 48.90
C ARG A 551 15.15 -27.10 48.03
N ILE A 552 16.32 -27.63 48.38
CA ILE A 552 17.57 -27.31 47.69
C ILE A 552 17.71 -28.09 46.37
N HIS A 553 17.18 -29.32 46.28
CA HIS A 553 17.29 -30.13 45.06
C HIS A 553 16.43 -29.63 43.88
N MET A 554 15.32 -28.94 44.13
CA MET A 554 14.43 -28.46 43.05
C MET A 554 14.87 -27.11 42.47
N ALA A 555 15.53 -26.26 43.26
CA ALA A 555 16.06 -24.97 42.79
C ALA A 555 17.33 -25.13 41.95
N VAL A 556 18.17 -26.13 42.25
CA VAL A 556 19.39 -26.43 41.47
C VAL A 556 19.05 -27.05 40.11
N HIS A 557 18.02 -27.91 40.01
CA HIS A 557 17.57 -28.44 38.73
C HIS A 557 16.89 -27.40 37.82
N LEU A 558 16.20 -26.40 38.40
CA LEU A 558 15.55 -25.34 37.63
C LEU A 558 16.56 -24.30 37.09
N MET A 559 17.65 -24.05 37.82
CA MET A 559 18.74 -23.17 37.38
C MET A 559 19.62 -23.84 36.30
N VAL A 560 19.85 -25.16 36.36
CA VAL A 560 20.59 -25.91 35.32
C VAL A 560 19.77 -26.07 34.02
N ALA A 561 18.44 -26.15 34.11
CA ALA A 561 17.56 -26.21 32.94
C ALA A 561 17.41 -24.86 32.21
N LEU A 562 17.57 -23.73 32.91
CA LEU A 562 17.53 -22.40 32.31
C LEU A 562 18.91 -21.92 31.80
N GLY A 563 20.01 -22.45 32.34
CA GLY A 563 21.36 -22.17 31.85
C GLY A 563 21.79 -22.97 30.61
N THR A 564 21.01 -23.96 30.16
CA THR A 564 21.31 -24.79 28.97
C THR A 564 20.57 -24.35 27.70
N ILE A 565 19.75 -23.30 27.77
CA ILE A 565 18.99 -22.76 26.62
C ILE A 565 19.72 -21.59 25.92
N GLU A 566 20.86 -21.10 26.46
CA GLU A 566 21.64 -20.00 25.87
C GLU A 566 23.04 -20.36 25.33
N LEU A 567 23.34 -21.64 25.08
CA LEU A 567 24.54 -22.06 24.37
C LEU A 567 24.26 -23.26 23.45
N GLY A 568 23.76 -22.96 22.25
CA GLY A 568 23.52 -23.98 21.22
C GLY A 568 22.86 -23.41 19.97
N GLY A 569 23.53 -22.48 19.27
CA GLY A 569 22.98 -21.93 18.03
C GLY A 569 23.74 -20.80 17.34
N LEU A 570 25.06 -20.67 17.53
CA LEU A 570 25.90 -19.77 16.72
C LEU A 570 27.31 -20.38 16.57
N ILE A 571 27.39 -21.50 15.84
CA ILE A 571 28.66 -22.01 15.27
C ILE A 571 28.34 -22.48 13.84
N GLY A 572 28.90 -21.79 12.84
CA GLY A 572 28.70 -22.08 11.42
C GLY A 572 29.34 -21.05 10.49
N GLU A 573 30.68 -21.08 10.41
CA GLU A 573 31.54 -20.70 9.27
C GLU A 573 31.46 -19.28 8.68
N ASN A 574 32.24 -18.36 9.27
CA ASN A 574 32.85 -17.27 8.50
C ASN A 574 34.13 -17.78 7.83
N ARG A 575 34.10 -17.91 6.50
CA ARG A 575 35.29 -18.13 5.68
C ARG A 575 36.06 -16.82 5.55
N ILE A 576 37.32 -16.92 5.97
CA ILE A 576 38.39 -15.91 5.92
C ILE A 576 38.65 -15.50 4.46
N VAL A 577 38.55 -14.20 4.16
CA VAL A 577 39.18 -13.59 2.97
C VAL A 577 40.40 -12.83 3.47
N ASP A 578 41.56 -13.44 3.28
CA ASP A 578 42.88 -12.88 3.55
C ASP A 578 43.28 -11.98 2.37
N VAL A 579 43.47 -10.69 2.64
CA VAL A 579 44.04 -9.72 1.70
C VAL A 579 45.52 -9.60 2.03
N ARG A 580 46.37 -10.26 1.24
CA ARG A 580 47.80 -9.98 1.21
C ARG A 580 48.24 -9.66 -0.23
N ALA A 581 48.69 -8.42 -0.40
CA ALA A 581 49.36 -7.94 -1.59
C ALA A 581 50.76 -8.56 -1.74
N HIS A 582 51.14 -8.98 -2.95
CA HIS A 582 52.40 -8.59 -3.62
C HIS A 582 52.60 -9.20 -5.02
N LYS A 583 52.99 -8.33 -5.97
CA LYS A 583 53.93 -8.53 -7.11
C LYS A 583 53.84 -9.82 -7.96
N ARG A 584 53.33 -9.69 -9.18
CA ARG A 584 54.11 -9.57 -10.44
C ARG A 584 53.19 -9.22 -11.59
#